data_AF-A0A0Q7B5I8-F1
#
_entry.id   AF-A0A0Q7B5I8-F1
#
_cell.length_a   1.000
_cell.length_b   1.000
_cell.length_c   1.000
_cell.angle_alpha   90.00
_cell.angle_beta   90.00
_cell.angle_gamma   90.00
#
_symmetry.space_group_name_H-M   'P 1'
#
loop_
_entity.id
_entity.type
_entity.pdbx_description
1 polymer ?
#
loop_
_entity_poly.entity_id
_entity_poly.type
_entity_poly.pdbx_seq_one_letter_code
_entity_poly.pdbx_strand_id
1 'polypeptide(L)'
;MAVAAPLSAEDITSLEAAGLGHIGAKVRALLDRQAHDRHEIKWRDAKIEKLTFEMAQLRRVKFGKKSEQLDAEQKALFDEAVDADLAALEAQLAELMAAKRKDTEPAAA
;
A
#
# COMPACT_ATOMS: atom_id res chain seq x y z
N MET A 1 -7.45 51.71 -30.18
CA MET A 1 -6.59 50.93 -29.28
C MET A 1 -7.04 51.23 -27.85
N ALA A 2 -7.77 50.33 -27.21
CA ALA A 2 -8.17 50.52 -25.81
C ALA A 2 -6.97 50.17 -24.92
N VAL A 3 -6.38 51.16 -24.27
CA VAL A 3 -5.34 50.96 -23.25
C VAL A 3 -6.06 50.41 -22.03
N ALA A 4 -5.72 49.18 -21.62
CA ALA A 4 -6.27 48.58 -20.41
C ALA A 4 -6.00 49.51 -19.22
N ALA A 5 -7.05 49.80 -18.44
CA ALA A 5 -6.94 50.62 -17.24
C ALA A 5 -5.91 49.98 -16.28
N PRO A 6 -5.09 50.79 -15.57
CA PRO A 6 -4.14 50.26 -14.60
C PRO A 6 -4.89 49.48 -13.51
N LEU A 7 -4.34 48.32 -13.12
CA LEU A 7 -4.87 47.49 -12.04
C LEU A 7 -5.05 48.32 -10.76
N SER A 8 -6.23 48.27 -10.18
CA SER A 8 -6.54 48.99 -8.94
C SER A 8 -5.96 48.26 -7.72
N ALA A 9 -5.84 48.96 -6.59
CA ALA A 9 -5.41 48.33 -5.34
C ALA A 9 -6.36 47.20 -4.90
N GLU A 10 -7.67 47.34 -5.17
CA GLU A 10 -8.68 46.31 -4.89
C GLU A 10 -8.47 45.05 -5.74
N ASP A 11 -8.13 45.22 -7.03
CA ASP A 11 -7.81 44.10 -7.92
C ASP A 11 -6.59 43.31 -7.45
N ILE A 12 -5.56 44.02 -6.95
CA ILE A 12 -4.35 43.41 -6.40
C ILE A 12 -4.68 42.62 -5.13
N THR A 13 -5.40 43.21 -4.18
CA THR A 13 -5.80 42.52 -2.94
C THR A 13 -6.68 41.30 -3.21
N SER A 14 -7.59 41.39 -4.17
CA SER A 14 -8.45 40.26 -4.57
C SER A 14 -7.64 39.14 -5.21
N LEU A 15 -6.64 39.46 -6.02
CA LEU A 15 -5.74 38.47 -6.62
C LEU A 15 -4.85 37.79 -5.56
N GLU A 16 -4.34 38.55 -4.59
CA GLU A 16 -3.56 38.01 -3.47
C GLU A 16 -4.39 37.06 -2.60
N ALA A 17 -5.63 37.45 -2.27
CA ALA A 17 -6.55 36.60 -1.51
C ALA A 17 -6.89 35.30 -2.27
N ALA A 18 -7.15 35.39 -3.58
CA ALA A 18 -7.39 34.22 -4.43
C ALA A 18 -6.15 33.30 -4.51
N GLY A 19 -4.95 33.88 -4.62
CA GLY A 19 -3.69 33.15 -4.64
C GLY A 19 -3.42 32.41 -3.33
N LEU A 20 -3.58 33.09 -2.19
CA LEU A 20 -3.46 32.48 -0.86
C LEU A 20 -4.51 31.38 -0.64
N GLY A 21 -5.74 31.60 -1.09
CA GLY A 21 -6.80 30.59 -1.05
C GLY A 21 -6.48 29.35 -1.86
N HIS A 22 -5.96 29.52 -3.08
CA HIS A 22 -5.54 28.40 -3.93
C HIS A 22 -4.37 27.61 -3.31
N ILE A 23 -3.36 28.31 -2.79
CA ILE A 23 -2.23 27.68 -2.10
C ILE A 23 -2.73 26.91 -0.87
N GLY A 24 -3.60 27.51 -0.05
CA GLY A 24 -4.19 26.86 1.11
C GLY A 24 -4.95 25.57 0.76
N ALA A 25 -5.76 25.61 -0.31
CA ALA A 25 -6.46 24.44 -0.82
C ALA A 25 -5.50 23.34 -1.29
N LYS A 26 -4.43 23.70 -2.01
CA LYS A 26 -3.43 22.77 -2.50
C LYS A 26 -2.63 22.14 -1.35
N VAL A 27 -2.23 22.92 -0.34
CA VAL A 27 -1.55 22.41 0.86
C VAL A 27 -2.44 21.41 1.60
N ARG A 28 -3.73 21.71 1.76
CA ARG A 28 -4.69 20.78 2.38
C ARG A 28 -4.79 19.48 1.60
N ALA A 29 -4.98 19.55 0.28
CA ALA A 29 -5.03 18.36 -0.57
C ALA A 29 -3.76 17.50 -0.50
N LEU A 30 -2.57 18.13 -0.42
CA LEU A 30 -1.31 17.41 -0.22
C LEU A 30 -1.21 16.76 1.15
N LEU A 31 -1.66 17.42 2.21
CA LEU A 31 -1.68 16.85 3.56
C LEU A 31 -2.63 15.67 3.67
N ASP A 32 -3.82 15.78 3.07
CA ASP A 32 -4.82 14.71 3.04
C ASP A 32 -4.29 13.50 2.27
N ARG A 33 -3.67 13.73 1.11
CA ARG A 33 -3.00 12.66 0.34
C ARG A 33 -1.88 12.02 1.14
N GLN A 34 -1.01 12.81 1.78
CA GLN A 34 0.09 12.26 2.59
C GLN A 34 -0.43 11.44 3.77
N ALA A 35 -1.55 11.85 4.40
CA ALA A 35 -2.17 11.10 5.47
C ALA A 35 -2.74 9.76 4.97
N HIS A 36 -3.39 9.77 3.81
CA HIS A 36 -3.87 8.58 3.13
C HIS A 36 -2.73 7.62 2.78
N ASP A 37 -1.70 8.09 2.09
CA ASP A 37 -0.54 7.28 1.68
C ASP A 37 0.14 6.64 2.89
N ARG A 38 0.32 7.38 4.00
CA ARG A 38 0.86 6.82 5.24
C ARG A 38 0.00 5.72 5.84
N HIS A 39 -1.33 5.85 5.76
CA HIS A 39 -2.24 4.82 6.24
C HIS A 39 -2.16 3.57 5.36
N GLU A 40 -2.11 3.73 4.04
CA GLU A 40 -1.97 2.62 3.10
C GLU A 40 -0.65 1.87 3.32
N ILE A 41 0.47 2.58 3.46
CA ILE A 41 1.78 1.95 3.75
C ILE A 41 1.71 1.12 5.03
N LYS A 42 1.18 1.69 6.12
CA LYS A 42 1.04 0.97 7.39
C LYS A 42 0.16 -0.27 7.26
N TRP A 43 -0.95 -0.17 6.55
CA TRP A 43 -1.84 -1.31 6.31
C TRP A 43 -1.15 -2.39 5.48
N ARG A 44 -0.43 -2.02 4.42
CA ARG A 44 0.33 -2.93 3.55
C ARG A 44 1.42 -3.66 4.34
N ASP A 45 2.17 -2.94 5.17
CA ASP A 45 3.22 -3.51 6.03
C ASP A 45 2.63 -4.52 7.04
N ALA A 46 1.55 -4.16 7.74
CA ALA A 46 0.88 -5.07 8.67
C ALA A 46 0.34 -6.33 7.96
N LYS A 47 -0.17 -6.19 6.74
CA LYS A 47 -0.63 -7.33 5.94
C LYS A 47 0.53 -8.23 5.51
N ILE A 48 1.68 -7.67 5.12
CA ILE A 48 2.89 -8.42 4.81
C ILE A 48 3.35 -9.23 6.03
N GLU A 49 3.40 -8.61 7.21
CA GLU A 49 3.78 -9.29 8.45
C GLU A 49 2.82 -10.45 8.77
N LYS A 50 1.51 -10.22 8.65
CA LYS A 50 0.48 -11.25 8.85
C LYS A 50 0.67 -12.44 7.91
N LEU A 51 0.80 -12.21 6.61
CA LEU A 51 0.97 -13.28 5.62
C LEU A 51 2.26 -14.08 5.88
N THR A 52 3.35 -13.37 6.21
CA THR A 52 4.63 -14.00 6.55
C THR A 52 4.50 -14.91 7.78
N PHE A 53 3.79 -14.45 8.81
CA PHE A 53 3.52 -15.24 10.00
C PHE A 53 2.65 -16.47 9.70
N GLU A 54 1.57 -16.32 8.93
CA GLU A 54 0.68 -17.42 8.55
C GLU A 54 1.44 -18.52 7.78
N MET A 55 2.28 -18.12 6.81
CA MET A 55 3.12 -19.06 6.07
C MET A 55 4.12 -19.79 6.99
N ALA A 56 4.74 -19.09 7.95
CA ALA A 56 5.64 -19.71 8.91
C ALA A 56 4.91 -20.74 9.79
N GLN A 57 3.68 -20.44 10.21
CA GLN A 57 2.85 -21.35 10.98
C GLN A 57 2.45 -22.59 10.15
N LEU A 58 2.04 -22.42 8.89
CA LEU A 58 1.73 -23.54 8.00
C LEU A 58 2.96 -24.43 7.77
N ARG A 59 4.13 -23.86 7.49
CA ARG A 59 5.39 -24.62 7.36
C ARG A 59 5.73 -25.38 8.63
N ARG A 60 5.54 -24.76 9.81
CA ARG A 60 5.77 -25.42 11.10
C ARG A 60 4.85 -26.63 11.31
N VAL A 61 3.59 -26.55 10.88
CA VAL A 61 2.66 -27.68 10.96
C VAL A 61 3.03 -28.74 9.91
N LYS A 62 3.35 -28.32 8.68
CA LYS A 62 3.74 -29.21 7.57
C LYS A 62 4.91 -30.11 7.93
N PHE A 63 5.94 -29.55 8.54
CA PHE A 63 7.18 -30.24 8.92
C PHE A 63 7.25 -30.59 10.41
N GLY A 64 6.12 -30.54 11.12
CA GLY A 64 6.06 -30.83 12.54
C GLY A 64 5.89 -32.33 12.82
N LYS A 65 6.31 -32.78 14.01
CA LYS A 65 6.20 -34.19 14.44
C LYS A 65 4.82 -34.83 14.27
N LYS A 66 3.74 -34.04 14.32
CA LYS A 66 2.37 -34.54 14.12
C LYS A 66 2.11 -34.94 12.66
N SER A 67 2.67 -34.23 11.68
CA SER A 67 2.51 -34.59 10.26
C SER A 67 3.30 -35.86 9.92
N GLU A 68 4.42 -36.11 10.60
CA GLU A 68 5.21 -37.34 10.45
C GLU A 68 4.49 -38.59 10.96
N GLN A 69 3.48 -38.42 11.83
CA GLN A 69 2.68 -39.52 12.39
C GLN A 69 1.46 -39.88 11.54
N LEU A 70 1.16 -39.10 10.49
CA LEU A 70 0.09 -39.39 9.55
C LEU A 70 0.46 -40.63 8.72
N ASP A 71 -0.53 -41.47 8.41
CA ASP A 71 -0.34 -42.53 7.42
C ASP A 71 -0.10 -41.94 6.02
N ALA A 72 0.37 -42.77 5.09
CA ALA A 72 0.81 -42.31 3.77
C ALA A 72 -0.30 -41.60 2.97
N GLU A 73 -1.53 -42.08 3.04
CA GLU A 73 -2.66 -41.51 2.29
C GLU A 73 -3.09 -40.18 2.91
N GLN A 74 -3.24 -40.14 4.24
CA GLN A 74 -3.54 -38.91 4.96
C GLN A 74 -2.46 -37.85 4.77
N LYS A 75 -1.18 -38.26 4.80
CA LYS A 75 -0.06 -37.36 4.62
C LYS A 75 -0.04 -36.74 3.22
N ALA A 76 -0.35 -37.53 2.19
CA ALA A 76 -0.42 -37.02 0.82
C ALA A 76 -1.52 -35.94 0.67
N LEU A 77 -2.72 -36.22 1.18
CA LEU A 77 -3.84 -35.26 1.16
C LEU A 77 -3.53 -34.00 1.97
N PHE A 78 -2.89 -34.17 3.13
CA PHE A 78 -2.48 -33.06 3.98
C PHE A 78 -1.41 -32.18 3.31
N ASP A 79 -0.38 -32.79 2.71
CA ASP A 79 0.70 -32.06 2.04
C ASP A 79 0.15 -31.27 0.84
N GLU A 80 -0.75 -31.87 0.04
CA GLU A 80 -1.43 -31.19 -1.08
C GLU A 80 -2.22 -29.96 -0.61
N ALA A 81 -3.05 -30.11 0.44
CA ALA A 81 -3.84 -29.02 0.96
C ALA A 81 -2.97 -27.87 1.51
N VAL A 82 -1.93 -28.20 2.29
CA VAL A 82 -1.03 -27.18 2.84
C VAL A 82 -0.20 -26.50 1.76
N ASP A 83 0.21 -27.22 0.71
CA ASP A 83 0.94 -26.62 -0.41
C ASP A 83 0.07 -25.68 -1.24
N ALA A 84 -1.20 -26.03 -1.45
CA ALA A 84 -2.15 -25.12 -2.09
C ALA A 84 -2.33 -23.83 -1.29
N ASP A 85 -2.52 -23.93 0.03
CA ASP A 85 -2.65 -22.77 0.91
C ASP A 85 -1.37 -21.92 0.96
N LEU A 86 -0.20 -22.55 1.04
CA LEU A 86 1.09 -21.86 1.01
C LEU A 86 1.28 -21.10 -0.31
N ALA A 87 0.98 -21.73 -1.44
CA ALA A 87 1.08 -21.08 -2.75
C ALA A 87 0.14 -19.87 -2.87
N ALA A 88 -1.08 -19.97 -2.34
CA ALA A 88 -2.04 -18.87 -2.33
C ALA A 88 -1.57 -17.69 -1.47
N LEU A 89 -0.95 -17.95 -0.32
CA LEU A 89 -0.37 -16.90 0.53
C LEU A 89 0.89 -16.28 -0.10
N GLU A 90 1.74 -17.09 -0.74
CA GLU A 90 2.93 -16.64 -1.46
C GLU A 90 2.56 -15.72 -2.63
N ALA A 91 1.51 -16.04 -3.37
CA ALA A 91 0.99 -15.18 -4.45
C ALA A 91 0.53 -13.81 -3.91
N GLN A 92 -0.28 -13.79 -2.85
CA GLN A 92 -0.73 -12.55 -2.21
C GLN A 92 0.44 -11.71 -1.68
N LEU A 93 1.44 -12.35 -1.08
CA LEU A 93 2.63 -11.67 -0.59
C LEU A 93 3.44 -11.06 -1.74
N ALA A 94 3.58 -11.79 -2.86
CA ALA A 94 4.27 -11.31 -4.05
C ALA A 94 3.61 -10.07 -4.66
N GLU A 95 2.26 -10.06 -4.74
CA GLU A 95 1.50 -8.90 -5.22
C GLU A 95 1.70 -7.68 -4.32
N LEU A 96 1.64 -7.85 -3.00
CA LEU A 96 1.87 -6.75 -2.05
C LEU A 96 3.30 -6.21 -2.16
N MET A 97 4.30 -7.09 -2.25
CA MET A 97 5.70 -6.70 -2.42
C MET A 97 5.96 -6.00 -3.76
N ALA A 98 5.29 -6.42 -4.84
CA ALA A 98 5.37 -5.74 -6.13
C ALA A 98 4.81 -4.32 -6.07
N ALA A 99 3.64 -4.15 -5.45
CA ALA A 99 3.07 -2.82 -5.24
C ALA A 99 3.98 -1.97 -4.32
N LYS A 100 4.63 -2.56 -3.32
CA LYS A 100 5.51 -1.82 -2.38
C LYS A 100 6.75 -1.31 -3.10
N ARG A 101 7.32 -2.13 -3.99
CA ARG A 101 8.44 -1.73 -4.84
C ARG A 101 8.08 -0.55 -5.75
N LYS A 102 6.88 -0.59 -6.35
CA LYS A 102 6.36 0.52 -7.17
C LYS A 102 6.22 1.81 -6.36
N ASP A 103 5.85 1.73 -5.09
CA ASP A 103 5.76 2.90 -4.21
C ASP A 103 7.16 3.48 -3.87
N THR A 104 8.21 2.64 -3.86
CA THR A 104 9.59 3.04 -3.54
C THR A 104 10.44 3.43 -4.74
N GLU A 105 10.02 3.11 -5.97
CA GLU A 105 10.67 3.59 -7.17
C GLU A 105 10.39 5.09 -7.34
N PRO A 106 11.41 5.96 -7.42
CA PRO A 106 11.17 7.34 -7.77
C PRO A 106 10.54 7.35 -9.16
N ALA A 107 9.46 8.11 -9.33
CA ALA A 107 8.91 8.38 -10.65
C ALA A 107 10.06 8.87 -11.54
N ALA A 108 10.47 8.04 -12.51
CA ALA A 108 11.54 8.37 -13.43
C ALA A 108 11.23 9.75 -14.03
N ALA A 109 12.07 10.72 -13.67
CA ALA A 109 12.04 12.08 -14.18
C ALA A 109 12.77 12.16 -15.52
#